data_AF-A0A1M5V5Z4-F1
#
_entry.id   AF-A0A1M5V5Z4-F1
#
_cell.length_a   1.000
_cell.length_b   1.000
_cell.length_c   1.000
_cell.angle_alpha   90.00
_cell.angle_beta   90.00
_cell.angle_gamma   90.00
#
_symmetry.space_group_name_H-M   'P 1'
#
loop_
_entity.id
_entity.type
_entity.pdbx_description
1 polymer ?
#
loop_
_entity_poly.entity_id
_entity_poly.type
_entity_poly.pdbx_seq_one_letter_code
_entity_poly.pdbx_strand_id
1 'polypeptide(L)'
;MSTFNPKKLSVDFQLVTPTIPIMPRIYTLTHSDLTAELFLNIGLKYAYDKINAMRDEVLGEWFKIGPNYFFYVHLYVDGDLGPTVTAIRNAIFIRELPLALQAIRYGDNKFFSAYPELDNVPILVYFNSINPYFNRIENWGTFSDYNLTRFERRCLPDSYNGVDLTNVKCLDSEKKRDTKLEKAFIEAFNLDPVEDKITYYYNRIDLDEDGKPEIFVYLIGPTVCGTGGCSAAIFKQSLNRYELISKFSLVRNPIIITNNKTNGFGDILMFVSGGGIKSFIAELKYTKNGYPSNPSGQPRLKPGTTVSGVAIIANEITNSSGITI
;
A
#
# COMPACT_ATOMS: atom_id res chain seq x y z
N MET A 1 -0.13 -15.15 5.68
CA MET A 1 1.04 -14.69 4.90
C MET A 1 2.16 -14.42 5.88
N SER A 2 3.35 -14.87 5.58
CA SER A 2 4.59 -14.44 6.24
C SER A 2 4.74 -12.92 6.02
N THR A 3 4.90 -12.16 7.09
CA THR A 3 5.19 -10.71 6.98
C THR A 3 6.68 -10.56 6.78
N PHE A 4 7.12 -9.78 5.78
CA PHE A 4 8.54 -9.50 5.59
C PHE A 4 9.13 -8.83 6.83
N ASN A 5 10.28 -9.31 7.30
CA ASN A 5 10.99 -8.74 8.44
C ASN A 5 12.39 -8.31 7.99
N PRO A 6 12.67 -6.99 7.90
CA PRO A 6 13.97 -6.47 7.50
C PRO A 6 15.16 -7.04 8.28
N LYS A 7 14.97 -7.34 9.58
CA LYS A 7 16.04 -7.85 10.46
C LYS A 7 16.46 -9.28 10.13
N LYS A 8 15.67 -10.00 9.34
CA LYS A 8 15.95 -11.36 8.88
C LYS A 8 16.48 -11.42 7.45
N LEU A 9 16.69 -10.27 6.80
CA LEU A 9 17.31 -10.20 5.48
C LEU A 9 18.81 -9.94 5.60
N SER A 10 19.61 -10.83 5.00
CA SER A 10 21.03 -10.61 4.74
C SER A 10 21.24 -10.32 3.26
N VAL A 11 22.04 -9.30 2.94
CA VAL A 11 22.34 -8.90 1.56
C VAL A 11 23.84 -9.01 1.32
N ASP A 12 24.22 -9.74 0.28
CA ASP A 12 25.61 -9.89 -0.17
C ASP A 12 25.76 -9.34 -1.59
N PHE A 13 26.82 -8.55 -1.82
CA PHE A 13 27.12 -7.95 -3.13
C PHE A 13 28.39 -8.57 -3.70
N GLN A 14 28.27 -9.24 -4.85
CA GLN A 14 29.37 -9.95 -5.49
C GLN A 14 29.71 -9.34 -6.84
N LEU A 15 30.90 -8.72 -6.93
CA LEU A 15 31.40 -8.06 -8.14
C LEU A 15 30.50 -6.93 -8.67
N VAL A 16 29.61 -6.42 -7.81
CA VAL A 16 28.73 -5.27 -8.06
C VAL A 16 28.82 -4.32 -6.87
N THR A 17 28.43 -3.07 -7.06
CA THR A 17 28.25 -2.12 -5.96
C THR A 17 26.77 -1.96 -5.62
N PRO A 18 26.44 -1.28 -4.51
CA PRO A 18 25.06 -0.96 -4.16
C PRO A 18 24.31 -0.07 -5.17
N THR A 19 24.98 0.45 -6.20
CA THR A 19 24.35 1.28 -7.23
C THR A 19 24.72 0.88 -8.66
N ILE A 20 25.84 0.22 -8.93
CA ILE A 20 26.22 -0.14 -10.31
C ILE A 20 26.64 -1.60 -10.43
N PRO A 21 26.51 -2.20 -11.62
CA PRO A 21 25.81 -1.69 -12.82
C PRO A 21 24.29 -1.90 -12.73
N ILE A 22 23.50 -1.31 -13.65
CA ILE A 22 22.08 -1.66 -13.86
C ILE A 22 21.97 -3.03 -14.56
N MET A 23 22.81 -3.26 -15.57
CA MET A 23 22.90 -4.55 -16.28
C MET A 23 24.36 -4.86 -16.62
N PRO A 24 24.80 -6.12 -16.45
CA PRO A 24 24.06 -7.21 -15.81
C PRO A 24 24.00 -6.98 -14.29
N ARG A 25 22.81 -7.12 -13.70
CA ARG A 25 22.60 -7.14 -12.25
C ARG A 25 21.56 -8.20 -11.96
N ILE A 26 22.01 -9.25 -11.28
CA ILE A 26 21.32 -10.51 -11.10
C ILE A 26 21.12 -10.74 -9.60
N TYR A 27 19.95 -11.27 -9.25
CA TYR A 27 19.48 -11.48 -7.89
C TYR A 27 19.26 -12.98 -7.69
N THR A 28 19.85 -13.53 -6.64
CA THR A 28 19.58 -14.89 -6.16
C THR A 28 19.10 -14.78 -4.73
N LEU A 29 17.79 -14.92 -4.52
CA LEU A 29 17.18 -14.91 -3.20
C LEU A 29 16.92 -16.35 -2.74
N THR A 30 17.51 -16.75 -1.62
CA THR A 30 17.25 -18.04 -0.96
C THR A 30 16.76 -17.81 0.47
N HIS A 31 16.32 -18.88 1.12
CA HIS A 31 15.81 -18.79 2.49
C HIS A 31 16.14 -20.03 3.32
N SER A 32 15.95 -19.90 4.64
CA SER A 32 16.05 -20.98 5.61
C SER A 32 14.68 -21.30 6.18
N ASP A 33 14.17 -22.50 5.94
CA ASP A 33 12.91 -22.99 6.51
C ASP A 33 12.93 -23.01 8.05
N LEU A 34 14.10 -23.23 8.65
CA LEU A 34 14.26 -23.34 10.10
C LEU A 34 14.25 -21.97 10.80
N THR A 35 14.97 -20.99 10.24
CA THR A 35 15.17 -19.67 10.88
C THR A 35 14.25 -18.59 10.31
N ALA A 36 13.61 -18.87 9.18
CA ALA A 36 12.89 -17.90 8.35
C ALA A 36 13.75 -16.70 7.93
N GLU A 37 15.07 -16.89 7.83
CA GLU A 37 16.00 -15.90 7.31
C GLU A 37 16.03 -15.93 5.78
N LEU A 38 16.24 -14.75 5.20
CA LEU A 38 16.33 -14.51 3.76
C LEU A 38 17.76 -14.10 3.41
N PHE A 39 18.29 -14.67 2.34
CA PHE A 39 19.64 -14.39 1.86
C PHE A 39 19.57 -13.89 0.43
N LEU A 40 19.80 -12.59 0.23
CA LEU A 40 19.80 -11.95 -1.08
C LEU A 40 21.23 -11.78 -1.58
N ASN A 41 21.61 -12.51 -2.62
CA ASN A 41 22.88 -12.34 -3.31
C ASN A 41 22.64 -11.50 -4.58
N ILE A 42 23.36 -10.40 -4.70
CA ILE A 42 23.29 -9.49 -5.85
C ILE A 42 24.64 -9.51 -6.56
N GLY A 43 24.67 -9.86 -7.84
CA GLY A 43 25.92 -10.00 -8.58
C GLY A 43 25.78 -9.93 -10.09
N LEU A 44 26.86 -10.26 -10.78
CA LEU A 44 26.89 -10.32 -12.26
C LEU A 44 26.41 -11.68 -12.82
N LYS A 45 26.18 -12.67 -11.95
CA LYS A 45 25.77 -14.06 -12.25
C LYS A 45 24.91 -14.60 -11.12
N TYR A 46 24.12 -15.64 -11.38
CA TYR A 46 23.42 -16.36 -10.31
C TYR A 46 24.41 -17.01 -9.34
N ALA A 47 24.11 -16.94 -8.04
CA ALA A 47 24.88 -17.57 -6.98
C ALA A 47 24.50 -19.06 -6.90
N TYR A 48 24.87 -19.83 -7.93
CA TYR A 48 24.52 -21.25 -8.03
C TYR A 48 25.03 -22.10 -6.86
N ASP A 49 26.10 -21.68 -6.20
CA ASP A 49 26.63 -22.32 -4.98
C ASP A 49 25.71 -22.16 -3.77
N LYS A 50 24.72 -21.25 -3.82
CA LYS A 50 23.72 -21.03 -2.78
C LYS A 50 22.39 -21.73 -3.04
N ILE A 51 22.21 -22.28 -4.24
CA ILE A 51 20.98 -22.98 -4.62
C ILE A 51 21.00 -24.40 -4.07
N ASN A 52 19.92 -24.81 -3.43
CA ASN A 52 19.78 -26.13 -2.83
C ASN A 52 18.98 -27.08 -3.74
N ALA A 53 18.89 -28.37 -3.36
CA ALA A 53 18.11 -29.36 -4.11
C ALA A 53 16.58 -29.11 -4.07
N MET A 54 16.08 -28.37 -3.07
CA MET A 54 14.66 -28.02 -2.98
C MET A 54 14.25 -26.98 -4.05
N ARG A 55 15.22 -26.28 -4.64
CA ARG A 55 15.00 -25.33 -5.74
C ARG A 55 13.93 -24.27 -5.40
N ASP A 56 14.00 -23.75 -4.18
CA ASP A 56 13.07 -22.79 -3.60
C ASP A 56 13.55 -21.33 -3.73
N GLU A 57 14.62 -21.12 -4.51
CA GLU A 57 15.16 -19.81 -4.81
C GLU A 57 14.23 -18.97 -5.70
N VAL A 58 14.32 -17.66 -5.54
CA VAL A 58 13.77 -16.69 -6.48
C VAL A 58 14.93 -16.03 -7.22
N LEU A 59 14.98 -16.25 -8.54
CA LEU A 59 16.01 -15.73 -9.41
C LEU A 59 15.49 -14.49 -10.14
N GLY A 60 16.21 -13.38 -10.09
CA GLY A 60 15.82 -12.12 -10.72
C GLY A 60 16.92 -11.56 -11.61
N GLU A 61 16.57 -10.92 -12.72
CA GLU A 61 17.52 -10.19 -13.56
C GLU A 61 16.87 -8.99 -14.26
N TRP A 62 17.66 -7.93 -14.45
CA TRP A 62 17.27 -6.82 -15.31
C TRP A 62 17.59 -7.14 -16.77
N PHE A 63 16.64 -6.86 -17.65
CA PHE A 63 16.84 -6.93 -19.09
C PHE A 63 16.16 -5.75 -19.80
N LYS A 64 16.48 -5.58 -21.08
CA LYS A 64 16.00 -4.46 -21.89
C LYS A 64 15.50 -4.93 -23.24
N ILE A 65 14.35 -4.41 -23.66
CA ILE A 65 13.85 -4.55 -25.04
C ILE A 65 13.74 -3.15 -25.62
N GLY A 66 14.62 -2.82 -26.59
CA GLY A 66 14.71 -1.47 -27.14
C GLY A 66 15.07 -0.44 -26.05
N PRO A 67 14.26 0.61 -25.83
CA PRO A 67 14.49 1.59 -24.77
C PRO A 67 13.99 1.15 -23.39
N ASN A 68 13.13 0.14 -23.31
CA ASN A 68 12.37 -0.20 -22.10
C ASN A 68 13.07 -1.26 -21.26
N TYR A 69 13.17 -1.00 -19.95
CA TYR A 69 13.61 -1.98 -18.97
C TYR A 69 12.47 -2.90 -18.55
N PHE A 70 12.84 -4.10 -18.14
CA PHE A 70 11.97 -5.11 -17.55
C PHE A 70 12.75 -5.83 -16.45
N PHE A 71 12.04 -6.27 -15.40
CA PHE A 71 12.60 -7.17 -14.41
C PHE A 71 12.05 -8.57 -14.65
N TYR A 72 12.94 -9.53 -14.91
CA TYR A 72 12.56 -10.92 -15.13
C TYR A 72 12.79 -11.73 -13.87
N VAL A 73 11.78 -12.48 -13.44
CA VAL A 73 11.89 -13.44 -12.36
C VAL A 73 11.76 -14.84 -12.93
N HIS A 74 12.66 -15.74 -12.56
CA HIS A 74 12.64 -17.14 -12.95
C HIS A 74 12.40 -18.03 -11.73
N LEU A 75 11.35 -18.85 -11.79
CA LEU A 75 10.93 -19.76 -10.72
C LEU A 75 10.92 -21.20 -11.24
N TYR A 76 11.54 -22.13 -10.50
CA TYR A 76 11.53 -23.55 -10.85
C TYR A 76 10.40 -24.31 -10.13
N VAL A 77 9.35 -24.64 -10.88
CA VAL A 77 8.08 -25.10 -10.30
C VAL A 77 8.01 -26.62 -10.17
N ASP A 78 8.66 -27.38 -11.05
CA ASP A 78 8.50 -28.84 -11.10
C ASP A 78 8.97 -29.55 -9.84
N GLY A 79 10.09 -29.10 -9.25
CA GLY A 79 10.77 -29.86 -8.20
C GLY A 79 11.15 -31.27 -8.66
N ASP A 80 11.51 -32.14 -7.72
CA ASP A 80 11.98 -33.51 -8.01
C ASP A 80 10.88 -34.60 -7.98
N LEU A 81 9.60 -34.25 -7.75
CA LEU A 81 8.58 -35.24 -7.33
C LEU A 81 7.20 -35.10 -8.03
N GLY A 82 7.15 -35.02 -9.35
CA GLY A 82 5.92 -35.27 -10.15
C GLY A 82 4.78 -34.24 -10.05
N PRO A 83 3.67 -34.42 -10.82
CA PRO A 83 2.70 -33.36 -11.11
C PRO A 83 1.92 -32.81 -9.90
N THR A 84 1.61 -33.65 -8.90
CA THR A 84 0.92 -33.24 -7.68
C THR A 84 1.78 -32.29 -6.84
N VAL A 85 3.11 -32.51 -6.83
CA VAL A 85 4.05 -31.62 -6.15
C VAL A 85 4.22 -30.32 -6.93
N THR A 86 4.23 -30.35 -8.27
CA THR A 86 4.27 -29.14 -9.12
C THR A 86 3.11 -28.19 -8.80
N ALA A 87 1.89 -28.70 -8.63
CA ALA A 87 0.73 -27.87 -8.29
C ALA A 87 0.87 -27.20 -6.91
N ILE A 88 1.35 -27.92 -5.90
CA ILE A 88 1.60 -27.41 -4.56
C ILE A 88 2.71 -26.35 -4.58
N ARG A 89 3.82 -26.63 -5.27
CA ARG A 89 4.94 -25.70 -5.43
C ARG A 89 4.52 -24.42 -6.13
N ASN A 90 3.74 -24.52 -7.21
CA ASN A 90 3.17 -23.35 -7.88
C ASN A 90 2.35 -22.48 -6.92
N ALA A 91 1.47 -23.10 -6.11
CA ALA A 91 0.67 -22.38 -5.12
C ALA A 91 1.53 -21.72 -4.03
N ILE A 92 2.60 -22.38 -3.58
CA ILE A 92 3.57 -21.81 -2.63
C ILE A 92 4.28 -20.61 -3.25
N PHE A 93 4.82 -20.72 -4.46
CA PHE A 93 5.47 -19.60 -5.14
C PHE A 93 4.53 -18.41 -5.29
N ILE A 94 3.30 -18.62 -5.77
CA ILE A 94 2.31 -17.53 -5.89
C ILE A 94 2.08 -16.84 -4.53
N ARG A 95 2.03 -17.62 -3.44
CA ARG A 95 1.78 -17.10 -2.10
C ARG A 95 2.97 -16.33 -1.51
N GLU A 96 4.20 -16.80 -1.74
CA GLU A 96 5.42 -16.26 -1.11
C GLU A 96 6.16 -15.24 -1.99
N LEU A 97 5.90 -15.19 -3.30
CA LEU A 97 6.58 -14.28 -4.23
C LEU A 97 6.47 -12.79 -3.84
N PRO A 98 5.35 -12.27 -3.30
CA PRO A 98 5.30 -10.89 -2.81
C PRO A 98 6.36 -10.58 -1.73
N LEU A 99 6.64 -11.54 -0.84
CA LEU A 99 7.68 -11.38 0.19
C LEU A 99 9.08 -11.38 -0.44
N ALA A 100 9.32 -12.22 -1.45
CA ALA A 100 10.58 -12.23 -2.18
C ALA A 100 10.84 -10.92 -2.95
N LEU A 101 9.81 -10.37 -3.61
CA LEU A 101 9.91 -9.08 -4.31
C LEU A 101 10.14 -7.92 -3.33
N GLN A 102 9.49 -7.93 -2.16
CA GLN A 102 9.77 -6.99 -1.06
C GLN A 102 11.23 -7.10 -0.60
N ALA A 103 11.75 -8.33 -0.44
CA ALA A 103 13.12 -8.59 -0.03
C ALA A 103 14.15 -8.04 -1.03
N ILE A 104 13.95 -8.28 -2.33
CA ILE A 104 14.80 -7.76 -3.40
C ILE A 104 14.79 -6.22 -3.39
N ARG A 105 13.59 -5.63 -3.35
CA ARG A 105 13.42 -4.18 -3.39
C ARG A 105 14.00 -3.47 -2.17
N TYR A 106 13.84 -4.05 -0.99
CA TYR A 106 14.38 -3.52 0.26
C TYR A 106 15.89 -3.74 0.35
N GLY A 107 16.37 -4.93 -0.01
CA GLY A 107 17.79 -5.29 0.06
C GLY A 107 18.65 -4.46 -0.88
N ASP A 108 18.12 -4.09 -2.04
CA ASP A 108 18.82 -3.26 -3.02
C ASP A 108 18.39 -1.78 -2.98
N ASN A 109 17.97 -1.29 -1.81
CA ASN A 109 17.37 0.05 -1.68
C ASN A 109 18.24 1.20 -2.23
N LYS A 110 19.57 1.12 -2.12
CA LYS A 110 20.48 2.16 -2.63
C LYS A 110 20.47 2.22 -4.15
N PHE A 111 20.33 1.07 -4.81
CA PHE A 111 20.21 0.97 -6.26
C PHE A 111 18.90 1.62 -6.72
N PHE A 112 17.77 1.26 -6.11
CA PHE A 112 16.48 1.88 -6.43
C PHE A 112 16.41 3.38 -6.08
N SER A 113 17.19 3.83 -5.09
CA SER A 113 17.32 5.27 -4.79
C SER A 113 18.13 6.01 -5.86
N ALA A 114 19.12 5.34 -6.47
CA ALA A 114 19.92 5.89 -7.56
C ALA A 114 19.19 5.88 -8.91
N TYR A 115 18.28 4.91 -9.13
CA TYR A 115 17.47 4.77 -10.34
C TYR A 115 15.98 4.62 -10.01
N PRO A 116 15.31 5.69 -9.55
CA PRO A 116 13.90 5.63 -9.14
C PRO A 116 12.94 5.19 -10.25
N GLU A 117 13.31 5.38 -11.52
CA GLU A 117 12.54 4.94 -12.68
C GLU A 117 12.36 3.42 -12.74
N LEU A 118 13.30 2.66 -12.18
CA LEU A 118 13.23 1.20 -12.14
C LEU A 118 12.16 0.67 -11.17
N ASP A 119 11.66 1.52 -10.26
CA ASP A 119 10.61 1.15 -9.31
C ASP A 119 9.24 0.94 -9.99
N ASN A 120 9.05 1.53 -11.17
CA ASN A 120 7.80 1.46 -11.95
C ASN A 120 7.93 0.57 -13.20
N VAL A 121 9.01 -0.21 -13.29
CA VAL A 121 9.24 -1.13 -14.41
C VAL A 121 8.42 -2.42 -14.21
N PRO A 122 7.81 -2.99 -15.28
CA PRO A 122 7.09 -4.25 -15.19
C PRO A 122 7.97 -5.41 -14.71
N ILE A 123 7.43 -6.17 -13.75
CA ILE A 123 7.98 -7.44 -13.28
C ILE A 123 7.30 -8.58 -14.04
N LEU A 124 8.08 -9.33 -14.81
CA LEU A 124 7.63 -10.50 -15.55
C LEU A 124 8.14 -11.76 -14.84
N VAL A 125 7.24 -12.65 -14.45
CA VAL A 125 7.56 -13.85 -13.69
C VAL A 125 7.33 -15.06 -14.57
N TYR A 126 8.40 -15.82 -14.82
CA TYR A 126 8.35 -17.09 -15.52
C TYR A 126 8.32 -18.25 -14.54
N PHE A 127 7.16 -18.90 -14.51
CA PHE A 127 6.95 -20.17 -13.83
C PHE A 127 7.44 -21.28 -14.76
N ASN A 128 8.69 -21.71 -14.60
CA ASN A 128 9.29 -22.74 -15.44
C ASN A 128 8.82 -24.13 -15.00
N SER A 129 8.17 -24.85 -15.91
CA SER A 129 7.69 -26.21 -15.70
C SER A 129 7.73 -27.04 -16.99
N ILE A 130 7.96 -28.34 -16.87
CA ILE A 130 7.75 -29.32 -17.95
C ILE A 130 6.28 -29.50 -18.27
N ASN A 131 5.39 -29.19 -17.32
CA ASN A 131 3.95 -29.23 -17.51
C ASN A 131 3.48 -27.93 -18.18
N PRO A 132 2.93 -27.99 -19.41
CA PRO A 132 2.50 -26.79 -20.14
C PRO A 132 1.46 -25.94 -19.40
N TYR A 133 0.69 -26.53 -18.49
CA TYR A 133 -0.29 -25.79 -17.69
C TYR A 133 0.38 -24.83 -16.70
N PHE A 134 1.50 -25.24 -16.10
CA PHE A 134 2.24 -24.41 -15.15
C PHE A 134 3.32 -23.56 -15.83
N ASN A 135 3.76 -23.95 -17.03
CA ASN A 135 4.78 -23.25 -17.80
C ASN A 135 4.27 -21.95 -18.42
N ARG A 136 4.44 -20.82 -17.73
CA ARG A 136 3.83 -19.54 -18.14
C ARG A 136 4.59 -18.32 -17.66
N ILE A 137 4.38 -17.20 -18.35
CA ILE A 137 4.87 -15.88 -17.95
C ILE A 137 3.68 -15.03 -17.49
N GLU A 138 3.81 -14.40 -16.33
CA GLU A 138 2.80 -13.51 -15.75
C GLU A 138 3.39 -12.12 -15.49
N ASN A 139 2.55 -11.08 -15.55
CA ASN A 139 2.91 -9.73 -15.11
C ASN A 139 2.51 -9.55 -13.64
N TRP A 140 3.48 -9.22 -12.80
CA TRP A 140 3.33 -9.08 -11.35
C TRP A 140 3.45 -7.63 -10.88
N GLY A 141 3.07 -6.67 -11.71
CA GLY A 141 3.11 -5.24 -11.36
C GLY A 141 4.52 -4.68 -11.42
N THR A 142 4.88 -3.86 -10.45
CA THR A 142 6.17 -3.14 -10.40
C THR A 142 6.75 -3.18 -8.98
N PHE A 143 8.02 -2.84 -8.81
CA PHE A 143 8.63 -2.83 -7.47
C PHE A 143 8.02 -1.81 -6.50
N SER A 144 7.35 -0.77 -7.02
CA SER A 144 6.61 0.18 -6.20
C SER A 144 5.44 -0.47 -5.44
N ASP A 145 4.87 -1.55 -5.99
CA ASP A 145 3.83 -2.35 -5.33
C ASP A 145 4.38 -3.13 -4.11
N TYR A 146 5.70 -3.36 -4.07
CA TYR A 146 6.42 -4.15 -3.06
C TYR A 146 7.32 -3.32 -2.15
N ASN A 147 7.16 -1.99 -2.16
CA ASN A 147 7.95 -1.12 -1.32
C ASN A 147 7.42 -1.14 0.14
N LEU A 148 8.24 -1.63 1.07
CA LEU A 148 7.91 -1.76 2.51
C LEU A 148 7.57 -0.43 3.20
N THR A 149 7.88 0.70 2.56
CA THR A 149 7.47 2.03 3.03
C THR A 149 5.94 2.23 3.01
N ARG A 150 5.16 1.28 2.47
CA ARG A 150 3.70 1.32 2.48
C ARG A 150 3.05 0.73 3.74
N PHE A 151 3.77 -0.07 4.55
CA PHE A 151 3.16 -0.76 5.70
C PHE A 151 3.94 -0.72 7.03
N GLU A 152 5.21 -0.28 7.04
CA GLU A 152 5.98 -0.06 8.30
C GLU A 152 6.33 1.42 8.54
N ARG A 153 5.80 2.36 7.74
CA ARG A 153 5.96 3.78 8.05
C ARG A 153 5.08 4.11 9.25
N ARG A 154 5.69 4.58 10.35
CA ARG A 154 4.93 5.16 11.46
C ARG A 154 4.44 6.55 11.02
N CYS A 155 3.16 6.64 10.68
CA CYS A 155 2.50 7.90 10.31
C CYS A 155 1.84 8.61 11.50
N LEU A 156 1.77 7.93 12.66
CA LEU A 156 1.15 8.42 13.89
C LEU A 156 2.13 8.31 15.06
N PRO A 157 2.04 9.21 16.06
CA PRO A 157 2.69 8.99 17.35
C PRO A 157 2.12 7.75 18.05
N ASP A 158 2.87 7.17 18.98
CA ASP A 158 2.43 6.01 19.78
C ASP A 158 1.17 6.28 20.57
N SER A 159 1.00 7.51 21.02
CA SER A 159 -0.21 7.93 21.69
C SER A 159 -0.58 9.37 21.38
N TYR A 160 -1.87 9.68 21.54
CA TYR A 160 -2.39 11.04 21.47
C TYR A 160 -3.45 11.26 22.55
N ASN A 161 -3.27 12.27 23.41
CA ASN A 161 -4.17 12.54 24.54
C ASN A 161 -4.49 11.30 25.41
N GLY A 162 -3.50 10.42 25.57
CA GLY A 162 -3.63 9.17 26.34
C GLY A 162 -4.35 8.04 25.62
N VAL A 163 -4.67 8.17 24.34
CA VAL A 163 -5.15 7.08 23.47
C VAL A 163 -3.95 6.41 22.83
N ASP A 164 -3.85 5.08 22.91
CA ASP A 164 -2.80 4.26 22.31
C ASP A 164 -3.12 3.97 20.83
N LEU A 165 -2.22 4.37 19.94
CA LEU A 165 -2.33 4.26 18.49
C LEU A 165 -1.29 3.29 17.91
N THR A 166 -0.60 2.52 18.74
CA THR A 166 0.50 1.64 18.32
C THR A 166 0.07 0.58 17.32
N ASN A 167 -1.20 0.15 17.37
CA ASN A 167 -1.79 -0.87 16.50
C ASN A 167 -2.51 -0.29 15.27
N VAL A 168 -2.31 1.00 14.96
CA VAL A 168 -2.86 1.63 13.76
C VAL A 168 -1.86 1.52 12.61
N LYS A 169 -2.27 0.85 11.53
CA LYS A 169 -1.50 0.75 10.29
C LYS A 169 -1.69 2.01 9.45
N CYS A 170 -0.76 2.30 8.56
CA CYS A 170 -0.81 3.49 7.71
C CYS A 170 -1.12 3.11 6.25
N LEU A 171 -1.99 3.88 5.61
CA LEU A 171 -2.34 3.71 4.20
C LEU A 171 -2.26 5.08 3.50
N ASP A 172 -1.26 5.23 2.63
CA ASP A 172 -1.12 6.41 1.79
C ASP A 172 -2.26 6.52 0.77
N SER A 173 -2.59 7.75 0.38
CA SER A 173 -3.56 8.02 -0.68
C SER A 173 -3.16 7.42 -2.03
N GLU A 174 -4.18 7.08 -2.81
CA GLU A 174 -4.08 6.71 -4.22
C GLU A 174 -3.55 7.90 -5.04
N LYS A 175 -2.72 7.61 -6.06
CA LYS A 175 -2.13 8.62 -6.96
C LYS A 175 -2.75 8.64 -8.35
N LYS A 176 -3.48 7.58 -8.71
CA LYS A 176 -4.12 7.49 -10.02
C LYS A 176 -5.37 8.36 -10.04
N ARG A 177 -5.45 9.22 -11.06
CA ARG A 177 -6.61 10.07 -11.32
C ARG A 177 -7.87 9.25 -11.62
N ASP A 178 -8.99 9.62 -11.00
CA ASP A 178 -10.30 9.02 -11.24
C ASP A 178 -11.33 10.11 -11.59
N THR A 179 -11.57 10.28 -12.89
CA THR A 179 -12.44 11.35 -13.41
C THR A 179 -13.92 11.15 -13.07
N LYS A 180 -14.36 9.92 -12.76
CA LYS A 180 -15.73 9.68 -12.29
C LYS A 180 -15.88 10.13 -10.84
N LEU A 181 -14.86 9.89 -10.01
CA LEU A 181 -14.83 10.35 -8.62
C LEU A 181 -14.77 11.88 -8.57
N GLU A 182 -13.96 12.49 -9.43
CA GLU A 182 -13.89 13.96 -9.59
C GLU A 182 -15.26 14.58 -9.83
N LYS A 183 -15.99 14.08 -10.84
CA LYS A 183 -17.36 14.55 -11.11
C LYS A 183 -18.28 14.42 -9.89
N ALA A 184 -18.18 13.32 -9.16
CA ALA A 184 -19.04 13.06 -8.01
C ALA A 184 -18.78 14.02 -6.84
N PHE A 185 -17.51 14.32 -6.51
CA PHE A 185 -17.24 15.28 -5.43
C PHE A 185 -17.42 16.74 -5.88
N ILE A 186 -17.16 17.06 -7.15
CA ILE A 186 -17.49 18.39 -7.71
C ILE A 186 -18.98 18.67 -7.53
N GLU A 187 -19.84 17.71 -7.87
CA GLU A 187 -21.29 17.80 -7.67
C GLU A 187 -21.65 17.87 -6.16
N ALA A 188 -21.08 16.99 -5.32
CA ALA A 188 -21.43 16.91 -3.90
C ALA A 188 -21.06 18.17 -3.08
N PHE A 189 -20.05 18.92 -3.54
CA PHE A 189 -19.56 20.15 -2.92
C PHE A 189 -19.92 21.42 -3.69
N ASN A 190 -20.59 21.30 -4.84
CA ASN A 190 -20.95 22.41 -5.72
C ASN A 190 -19.73 23.27 -6.09
N LEU A 191 -18.68 22.60 -6.57
CA LEU A 191 -17.41 23.22 -6.95
C LEU A 191 -17.42 23.64 -8.43
N ASP A 192 -16.73 24.72 -8.74
CA ASP A 192 -16.44 25.16 -10.11
C ASP A 192 -15.04 24.69 -10.52
N PRO A 193 -14.89 23.73 -11.46
CA PRO A 193 -13.57 23.22 -11.85
C PRO A 193 -12.64 24.25 -12.50
N VAL A 194 -13.16 25.41 -12.89
CA VAL A 194 -12.36 26.50 -13.50
C VAL A 194 -11.84 27.45 -12.42
N GLU A 195 -12.66 27.78 -11.43
CA GLU A 195 -12.35 28.77 -10.39
C GLU A 195 -11.81 28.13 -9.11
N ASP A 196 -12.34 26.97 -8.72
CA ASP A 196 -11.95 26.26 -7.50
C ASP A 196 -10.70 25.41 -7.72
N LYS A 197 -9.57 25.89 -7.20
CA LYS A 197 -8.32 25.14 -7.16
C LYS A 197 -8.37 24.10 -6.06
N ILE A 198 -8.61 22.84 -6.43
CA ILE A 198 -8.79 21.73 -5.49
C ILE A 198 -7.68 20.70 -5.69
N THR A 199 -6.97 20.41 -4.61
CA THR A 199 -6.12 19.23 -4.50
C THR A 199 -6.84 18.19 -3.66
N TYR A 200 -7.01 16.97 -4.17
CA TYR A 200 -7.68 15.90 -3.46
C TYR A 200 -6.78 14.70 -3.20
N TYR A 201 -7.14 13.97 -2.14
CA TYR A 201 -6.54 12.71 -1.73
C TYR A 201 -7.66 11.71 -1.54
N TYR A 202 -7.44 10.45 -1.88
CA TYR A 202 -8.46 9.45 -1.66
C TYR A 202 -7.89 8.07 -1.37
N ASN A 203 -8.69 7.25 -0.69
CA ASN A 203 -8.43 5.84 -0.47
C ASN A 203 -9.69 5.03 -0.77
N ARG A 204 -9.49 3.83 -1.34
CA ARG A 204 -10.52 2.79 -1.42
C ARG A 204 -10.38 1.92 -0.18
N ILE A 205 -11.44 1.84 0.63
CA ILE A 205 -11.47 1.06 1.86
C ILE A 205 -12.84 0.43 2.04
N ASP A 206 -12.86 -0.87 2.29
CA ASP A 206 -14.07 -1.64 2.54
C ASP A 206 -14.55 -1.38 3.97
N LEU A 207 -15.54 -0.49 4.12
CA LEU A 207 -16.01 -0.07 5.43
C LEU A 207 -17.00 -1.06 6.02
N ASP A 208 -17.79 -1.74 5.18
CA ASP A 208 -18.82 -2.69 5.59
C ASP A 208 -18.41 -4.17 5.48
N GLU A 209 -17.24 -4.47 4.92
CA GLU A 209 -16.74 -5.82 4.61
C GLU A 209 -17.61 -6.57 3.59
N ASP A 210 -18.25 -5.86 2.66
CA ASP A 210 -19.02 -6.47 1.56
C ASP A 210 -18.13 -6.92 0.36
N GLY A 211 -16.82 -6.69 0.45
CA GLY A 211 -15.84 -6.99 -0.60
C GLY A 211 -15.76 -5.93 -1.70
N LYS A 212 -16.53 -4.84 -1.60
CA LYS A 212 -16.52 -3.69 -2.53
C LYS A 212 -16.17 -2.42 -1.76
N PRO A 213 -14.95 -1.89 -1.92
CA PRO A 213 -14.51 -0.76 -1.12
C PRO A 213 -15.32 0.52 -1.39
N GLU A 214 -15.70 1.20 -0.32
CA GLU A 214 -16.08 2.61 -0.34
C GLU A 214 -14.85 3.51 -0.60
N ILE A 215 -15.11 4.75 -0.99
CA ILE A 215 -14.10 5.72 -1.39
C ILE A 215 -14.17 6.90 -0.45
N PHE A 216 -13.16 7.04 0.41
CA PHE A 216 -12.99 8.24 1.22
C PHE A 216 -12.16 9.25 0.42
N VAL A 217 -12.71 10.44 0.18
CA VAL A 217 -12.01 11.56 -0.47
C VAL A 217 -11.86 12.73 0.51
N TYR A 218 -10.67 13.30 0.58
CA TYR A 218 -10.32 14.49 1.35
C TYR A 218 -9.91 15.60 0.39
N LEU A 219 -10.54 16.77 0.54
CA LEU A 219 -10.39 17.90 -0.37
C LEU A 219 -9.62 19.02 0.31
N ILE A 220 -8.65 19.58 -0.40
CA ILE A 220 -7.86 20.72 0.05
C ILE A 220 -7.98 21.84 -0.97
N GLY A 221 -8.36 23.02 -0.50
CA GLY A 221 -8.47 24.20 -1.32
C GLY A 221 -9.11 25.36 -0.55
N PRO A 222 -9.00 26.59 -1.06
CA PRO A 222 -9.51 27.79 -0.37
C PRO A 222 -11.01 27.73 -0.04
N THR A 223 -11.81 27.09 -0.90
CA THR A 223 -13.27 27.01 -0.76
C THR A 223 -13.75 25.80 0.05
N VAL A 224 -12.88 24.83 0.30
CA VAL A 224 -13.21 23.58 1.02
C VAL A 224 -12.50 23.45 2.36
N CYS A 225 -11.62 24.39 2.72
CA CYS A 225 -10.86 24.43 3.96
C CYS A 225 -11.13 25.68 4.80
N GLY A 226 -11.09 25.51 6.12
CA GLY A 226 -11.11 26.60 7.09
C GLY A 226 -10.22 26.30 8.30
N THR A 227 -10.29 27.14 9.33
CA THR A 227 -9.45 27.01 10.52
C THR A 227 -9.75 25.77 11.37
N GLY A 228 -10.89 25.11 11.19
CA GLY A 228 -11.23 23.87 11.88
C GLY A 228 -10.84 22.59 11.12
N GLY A 229 -10.40 22.71 9.86
CA GLY A 229 -10.10 21.57 8.99
C GLY A 229 -10.68 21.77 7.59
N CYS A 230 -10.58 20.73 6.76
CA CYS A 230 -11.08 20.74 5.40
C CYS A 230 -12.30 19.83 5.22
N SER A 231 -12.79 19.73 3.99
CA SER A 231 -13.95 18.94 3.64
C SER A 231 -13.56 17.54 3.18
N ALA A 232 -14.41 16.55 3.46
CA ALA A 232 -14.23 15.18 2.99
C ALA A 232 -15.57 14.54 2.65
N ALA A 233 -15.56 13.45 1.89
CA ALA A 233 -16.75 12.67 1.60
C ALA A 233 -16.44 11.19 1.47
N ILE A 234 -17.46 10.35 1.69
CA ILE A 234 -17.43 8.92 1.40
C ILE A 234 -18.41 8.64 0.26
N PHE A 235 -17.96 7.86 -0.71
CA PHE A 235 -18.78 7.41 -1.82
C PHE A 235 -18.81 5.89 -1.92
N LYS A 236 -19.92 5.33 -2.40
CA LYS A 236 -20.00 3.94 -2.86
C LYS A 236 -19.93 3.90 -4.38
N GLN A 237 -19.24 2.91 -4.92
CA GLN A 237 -19.20 2.71 -6.37
C GLN A 237 -20.44 1.90 -6.82
N SER A 238 -21.26 2.52 -7.66
CA SER A 238 -22.31 1.86 -8.46
C SER A 238 -21.81 1.64 -9.88
N LEU A 239 -22.54 0.81 -10.67
CA LEU A 239 -22.16 0.38 -12.04
C LEU A 239 -21.45 1.44 -12.89
N ASN A 240 -21.95 2.68 -12.90
CA ASN A 240 -21.39 3.76 -13.71
C ASN A 240 -21.12 5.09 -12.98
N ARG A 241 -21.35 5.16 -11.66
CA ARG A 241 -21.24 6.41 -10.90
C ARG A 241 -20.82 6.15 -9.46
N TYR A 242 -20.36 7.20 -8.81
CA TYR A 242 -20.16 7.22 -7.37
C TYR A 242 -21.37 7.84 -6.69
N GLU A 243 -21.90 7.17 -5.67
CA GLU A 243 -23.05 7.63 -4.88
C GLU A 243 -22.56 8.11 -3.52
N LEU A 244 -22.99 9.31 -3.11
CA LEU A 244 -22.56 9.91 -1.86
C LEU A 244 -23.17 9.15 -0.67
N ILE A 245 -22.32 8.66 0.24
CA ILE A 245 -22.72 8.07 1.52
C ILE A 245 -22.70 9.14 2.61
N SER A 246 -21.64 9.93 2.70
CA SER A 246 -21.47 10.91 3.79
C SER A 246 -20.60 12.08 3.34
N LYS A 247 -20.90 13.26 3.87
CA LYS A 247 -20.13 14.48 3.68
C LYS A 247 -19.70 15.03 5.04
N PHE A 248 -18.45 15.45 5.13
CA PHE A 248 -17.82 15.91 6.36
C PHE A 248 -17.31 17.34 6.22
N SER A 249 -17.40 18.09 7.32
CA SER A 249 -16.73 19.36 7.52
C SER A 249 -15.68 19.23 8.63
N LEU A 250 -14.72 20.16 8.63
CA LEU A 250 -13.71 20.29 9.69
C LEU A 250 -12.88 19.01 9.90
N VAL A 251 -12.61 18.30 8.82
CA VAL A 251 -11.78 17.10 8.82
C VAL A 251 -10.33 17.50 8.92
N ARG A 252 -9.60 16.84 9.81
CA ARG A 252 -8.15 16.98 9.96
C ARG A 252 -7.54 15.60 9.91
N ASN A 253 -6.40 15.51 9.23
CA ASN A 253 -5.56 14.33 9.34
C ASN A 253 -4.88 14.32 10.72
N PRO A 254 -4.70 13.12 11.31
CA PRO A 254 -4.98 11.81 10.73
C PRO A 254 -6.46 11.38 10.81
N ILE A 255 -6.87 10.52 9.88
CA ILE A 255 -8.21 9.92 9.80
C ILE A 255 -8.04 8.42 9.95
N ILE A 256 -8.70 7.80 10.93
CA ILE A 256 -8.52 6.37 11.23
C ILE A 256 -9.83 5.64 11.05
N ILE A 257 -9.83 4.59 10.22
CA ILE A 257 -10.91 3.61 10.16
C ILE A 257 -10.57 2.51 11.16
N THR A 258 -11.41 2.33 12.18
CA THR A 258 -11.16 1.34 13.24
C THR A 258 -11.65 -0.05 12.84
N ASN A 259 -11.11 -1.08 13.49
CA ASN A 259 -11.64 -2.44 13.39
C ASN A 259 -12.97 -2.61 14.17
N ASN A 260 -13.34 -1.64 15.02
CA ASN A 260 -14.64 -1.64 15.67
C ASN A 260 -15.69 -1.20 14.66
N LYS A 261 -16.88 -1.79 14.75
CA LYS A 261 -17.97 -1.52 13.82
C LYS A 261 -19.23 -1.07 14.55
N THR A 262 -19.94 -0.12 13.94
CA THR A 262 -21.31 0.24 14.31
C THR A 262 -22.20 0.08 13.08
N ASN A 263 -23.33 -0.62 13.22
CA ASN A 263 -24.27 -0.87 12.12
C ASN A 263 -23.61 -1.52 10.87
N GLY A 264 -22.60 -2.37 11.08
CA GLY A 264 -21.89 -3.09 10.02
C GLY A 264 -20.69 -2.34 9.43
N PHE A 265 -20.58 -1.03 9.66
CA PHE A 265 -19.51 -0.20 9.12
C PHE A 265 -18.43 0.09 10.17
N GLY A 266 -17.16 0.16 9.75
CA GLY A 266 -16.04 0.55 10.62
C GLY A 266 -16.22 1.95 11.20
N ASP A 267 -16.03 2.13 12.51
CA ASP A 267 -16.11 3.46 13.12
C ASP A 267 -14.94 4.34 12.66
N ILE A 268 -15.18 5.64 12.47
CA ILE A 268 -14.16 6.60 12.00
C ILE A 268 -13.69 7.47 13.16
N LEU A 269 -12.38 7.57 13.35
CA LEU A 269 -11.77 8.52 14.27
C LEU A 269 -11.24 9.73 13.52
N MET A 270 -11.60 10.91 13.99
CA MET A 270 -11.11 12.18 13.46
C MET A 270 -10.56 13.06 14.57
N PHE A 271 -9.46 13.76 14.30
CA PHE A 271 -8.79 14.60 15.26
C PHE A 271 -9.41 16.01 15.22
N VAL A 272 -9.89 16.47 16.38
CA VAL A 272 -10.57 17.75 16.50
C VAL A 272 -9.67 18.73 17.25
N SER A 273 -9.42 19.90 16.65
CA SER A 273 -8.64 21.00 17.22
C SER A 273 -8.94 22.33 16.53
N GLY A 274 -8.56 23.45 17.15
CA GLY A 274 -8.81 24.81 16.67
C GLY A 274 -9.93 25.52 17.42
N GLY A 275 -10.21 26.79 17.10
CA GLY A 275 -11.34 27.53 17.69
C GLY A 275 -11.33 27.69 19.21
N GLY A 276 -10.16 27.53 19.86
CA GLY A 276 -10.00 27.66 21.32
C GLY A 276 -10.41 26.41 22.13
N ILE A 277 -10.80 25.31 21.50
CA ILE A 277 -11.14 24.08 22.21
C ILE A 277 -9.90 23.23 22.52
N LYS A 278 -9.93 22.51 23.65
CA LYS A 278 -8.96 21.46 23.95
C LYS A 278 -9.09 20.36 22.89
N SER A 279 -7.99 19.96 22.28
CA SER A 279 -8.01 18.94 21.24
C SER A 279 -8.46 17.57 21.77
N PHE A 280 -9.06 16.77 20.90
CA PHE A 280 -9.50 15.41 21.22
C PHE A 280 -9.66 14.56 19.96
N ILE A 281 -9.83 13.24 20.14
CA ILE A 281 -10.19 12.32 19.06
C ILE A 281 -11.70 12.06 19.16
N ALA A 282 -12.42 12.36 18.09
CA ALA A 282 -13.85 12.15 17.94
C ALA A 282 -14.14 10.76 17.36
N GLU A 283 -15.12 10.04 17.89
CA GLU A 283 -15.62 8.77 17.36
C GLU A 283 -16.90 8.99 16.54
N LEU A 284 -16.81 8.76 15.23
CA LEU A 284 -17.93 8.86 14.31
C LEU A 284 -18.46 7.46 14.04
N LYS A 285 -19.66 7.19 14.53
CA LYS A 285 -20.36 5.92 14.34
C LYS A 285 -21.32 5.99 13.17
N TYR A 286 -21.39 4.94 12.38
CA TYR A 286 -22.31 4.87 11.26
C TYR A 286 -23.77 4.87 11.73
N THR A 287 -24.63 5.65 11.09
CA THR A 287 -26.07 5.72 11.35
C THR A 287 -26.85 5.22 10.14
N LYS A 288 -28.18 5.11 10.25
CA LYS A 288 -29.05 4.80 9.10
C LYS A 288 -28.91 5.75 7.90
N ASN A 289 -28.33 6.94 8.11
CA ASN A 289 -28.17 7.99 7.10
C ASN A 289 -26.69 8.26 6.76
N GLY A 290 -25.77 7.34 7.12
CA GLY A 290 -24.33 7.57 7.00
C GLY A 290 -23.68 8.05 8.29
N TYR A 291 -22.44 8.52 8.19
CA TYR A 291 -21.70 9.09 9.33
C TYR A 291 -22.13 10.53 9.63
N PRO A 292 -22.03 10.98 10.90
CA PRO A 292 -22.22 12.37 11.27
C PRO A 292 -21.29 13.30 10.50
N SER A 293 -21.81 14.43 10.03
CA SER A 293 -21.10 15.35 9.13
C SER A 293 -20.06 16.24 9.80
N ASN A 294 -20.06 16.36 11.13
CA ASN A 294 -19.10 17.21 11.85
C ASN A 294 -18.52 16.45 13.05
N PRO A 295 -17.18 16.22 13.08
CA PRO A 295 -16.53 15.48 14.16
C PRO A 295 -16.55 16.23 15.50
N SER A 296 -16.65 17.57 15.50
CA SER A 296 -16.59 18.38 16.73
C SER A 296 -17.76 18.15 17.69
N GLY A 297 -18.89 17.66 17.15
CA GLY A 297 -20.09 17.33 17.93
C GLY A 297 -20.16 15.88 18.41
N GLN A 298 -19.14 15.07 18.13
CA GLN A 298 -19.20 13.62 18.39
C GLN A 298 -18.52 13.22 19.70
N PRO A 299 -18.83 12.02 20.24
CA PRO A 299 -18.21 11.50 21.46
C PRO A 299 -16.67 11.51 21.38
N ARG A 300 -16.04 11.85 22.50
CA ARG A 300 -14.57 11.87 22.63
C ARG A 300 -14.07 10.51 23.07
N LEU A 301 -12.99 10.02 22.46
CA LEU A 301 -12.27 8.86 22.99
C LEU A 301 -11.72 9.16 24.38
N LYS A 302 -11.81 8.17 25.26
CA LYS A 302 -11.31 8.27 26.63
C LYS A 302 -9.81 7.94 26.66
N PRO A 303 -9.00 8.62 27.47
CA PRO A 303 -7.64 8.17 27.78
C PRO A 303 -7.64 6.71 28.28
N GLY A 304 -6.61 5.95 27.92
CA GLY A 304 -6.50 4.51 28.18
C GLY A 304 -7.14 3.62 27.10
N THR A 305 -7.77 4.20 26.07
CA THR A 305 -8.28 3.44 24.92
C THR A 305 -7.13 3.01 24.01
N THR A 306 -7.08 1.73 23.62
CA THR A 306 -6.21 1.24 22.55
C THR A 306 -7.00 1.13 21.25
N VAL A 307 -6.46 1.72 20.17
CA VAL A 307 -7.07 1.73 18.85
C VAL A 307 -6.33 0.76 17.94
N SER A 308 -7.09 -0.08 17.24
CA SER A 308 -6.61 -0.89 16.12
C SER A 308 -7.39 -0.54 14.87
N GLY A 309 -6.69 -0.41 13.75
CA GLY A 309 -7.31 0.03 12.50
C GLY A 309 -6.29 0.50 11.46
N VAL A 310 -6.78 1.30 10.51
CA VAL A 310 -5.99 1.86 9.41
C VAL A 310 -6.15 3.38 9.39
N ALA A 311 -5.05 4.11 9.53
CA ALA A 311 -4.96 5.52 9.22
C ALA A 311 -4.91 5.70 7.69
N ILE A 312 -5.94 6.31 7.12
CA ILE A 312 -6.04 6.61 5.69
C ILE A 312 -5.49 8.01 5.41
N ILE A 313 -5.10 8.25 4.15
CA ILE A 313 -4.44 9.49 3.72
C ILE A 313 -3.22 9.76 4.62
N ALA A 314 -2.43 8.71 4.87
CA ALA A 314 -1.29 8.72 5.80
C ALA A 314 -0.03 9.37 5.22
N ASN A 315 -0.07 9.82 3.97
CA ASN A 315 1.02 10.54 3.34
C ASN A 315 1.15 11.96 3.89
N GLU A 316 2.32 12.56 3.73
CA GLU A 316 2.49 13.99 3.97
C GLU A 316 1.55 14.78 3.04
N ILE A 317 0.80 15.72 3.60
CA ILE A 317 -0.14 16.57 2.86
C ILE A 317 0.59 17.85 2.48
N THR A 318 0.91 17.98 1.20
CA THR A 318 1.56 19.14 0.60
C THR A 318 0.86 19.46 -0.72
N ASN A 319 1.00 20.68 -1.23
CA ASN A 319 0.37 21.07 -2.51
C ASN A 319 0.78 20.17 -3.69
N SER A 320 1.91 19.46 -3.61
CA SER A 320 2.41 18.56 -4.66
C SER A 320 2.15 17.08 -4.41
N SER A 321 1.61 16.70 -3.24
CA SER A 321 1.43 15.28 -2.90
C SER A 321 0.05 14.72 -3.24
N GLY A 322 -0.92 15.57 -3.55
CA GLY A 322 -2.28 15.18 -3.96
C GLY A 322 -2.50 15.29 -5.47
N ILE A 323 -3.73 14.99 -5.91
CA ILE A 323 -4.14 15.16 -7.30
C ILE A 323 -4.86 16.51 -7.41
N THR A 324 -4.34 17.40 -8.25
CA THR A 324 -4.96 18.72 -8.46
C THR A 324 -5.88 18.70 -9.67
N ILE A 325 -7.05 19.32 -9.53
CA ILE A 325 -8.01 19.55 -10.61
C ILE A 325 -8.20 21.03 -10.88
#